data_AF-A0A2A2QJF8-F1
#
_entry.id   AF-A0A2A2QJF8-F1
#
_cell.length_a   1.000
_cell.length_b   1.000
_cell.length_c   1.000
_cell.angle_alpha   90.00
_cell.angle_beta   90.00
_cell.angle_gamma   90.00
#
_symmetry.space_group_name_H-M   'P 1'
#
loop_
_entity.id
_entity.type
_entity.pdbx_description
1 polymer ?
#
loop_
_entity_poly.entity_id
_entity_poly.type
_entity_poly.pdbx_seq_one_letter_code
_entity_poly.pdbx_strand_id
1 'polypeptide(L)'
;MIGSSARIESELDAYYAEHQRICLDPEARAAKHSRLSDDQARRLTVEQTLVDPEELNDWFLKLAIDLDRSDAEARPVLTLESLAPL
;
A
#
# COMPACT_ATOMS: atom_id res chain seq x y z
N MET A 1 7.51 -5.30 12.66
CA MET A 1 7.37 -6.66 12.10
C MET A 1 7.28 -6.47 10.59
N ILE A 2 8.28 -6.95 9.83
CA ILE A 2 8.23 -6.92 8.36
C ILE A 2 7.04 -7.80 7.97
N GLY A 3 6.12 -7.33 7.11
CA GLY A 3 4.90 -8.07 6.77
C GLY A 3 5.22 -9.51 6.38
N SER A 4 4.73 -10.49 7.13
CA SER A 4 4.86 -11.90 6.76
C SER A 4 3.89 -12.20 5.62
N SER A 5 4.24 -13.15 4.74
CA SER A 5 3.33 -13.62 3.68
C SER A 5 1.96 -13.98 4.25
N ALA A 6 1.95 -14.76 5.35
CA ALA A 6 0.72 -15.20 6.00
C ALA A 6 -0.16 -14.06 6.51
N ARG A 7 0.45 -12.94 6.95
CA ARG A 7 -0.29 -11.75 7.37
C ARG A 7 -1.03 -11.16 6.15
N ILE A 8 -0.27 -10.88 5.08
CA ILE A 8 -0.78 -10.28 3.84
C ILE A 8 -1.88 -11.15 3.22
N GLU A 9 -1.67 -12.47 3.18
CA GLU A 9 -2.66 -13.42 2.68
C GLU A 9 -3.97 -13.32 3.47
N SER A 10 -3.91 -13.26 4.80
CA SER A 10 -5.11 -13.11 5.64
C SER A 10 -5.85 -11.80 5.43
N GLU A 11 -5.15 -10.69 5.17
CA GLU A 11 -5.78 -9.39 4.94
C GLU A 11 -6.37 -9.29 3.52
N LEU A 12 -5.70 -9.88 2.55
CA LEU A 12 -6.26 -10.02 1.20
C LEU A 12 -7.49 -10.93 1.19
N ASP A 13 -7.47 -12.04 1.94
CA ASP A 13 -8.65 -12.90 2.09
C ASP A 13 -9.84 -12.13 2.67
N ALA A 14 -9.60 -11.26 3.66
CA ALA A 14 -10.64 -10.39 4.22
C ALA A 14 -11.15 -9.38 3.19
N TYR A 15 -10.28 -8.78 2.38
CA TYR A 15 -10.69 -7.90 1.28
C TYR A 15 -11.56 -8.65 0.26
N TYR A 16 -11.12 -9.81 -0.20
CA TYR A 16 -11.79 -10.61 -1.22
C TYR A 16 -13.08 -11.30 -0.73
N ALA A 17 -13.35 -11.31 0.58
CA ALA A 17 -14.62 -11.75 1.12
C ALA A 17 -15.77 -10.82 0.71
N GLU A 18 -15.48 -9.53 0.52
CA GLU A 18 -16.48 -8.48 0.26
C GLU A 18 -16.28 -7.79 -1.10
N HIS A 19 -15.10 -7.93 -1.73
CA HIS A 19 -14.74 -7.23 -2.97
C HIS A 19 -14.37 -8.19 -4.09
N GLN A 20 -14.76 -7.86 -5.33
CA GLN A 20 -14.44 -8.70 -6.49
C GLN A 20 -12.94 -8.71 -6.85
N ARG A 21 -12.33 -7.53 -6.97
CA ARG A 21 -10.91 -7.38 -7.38
C ARG A 21 -10.35 -6.00 -7.06
N ILE A 22 -9.04 -5.96 -6.90
CA ILE A 22 -8.27 -4.71 -6.87
C ILE A 22 -7.99 -4.27 -8.32
N CYS A 23 -8.37 -3.04 -8.66
CA CYS A 23 -8.01 -2.37 -9.90
C CYS A 23 -6.56 -1.89 -9.84
N LEU A 24 -5.81 -2.13 -10.92
CA LEU A 24 -4.39 -1.77 -11.05
C LEU A 24 -4.11 -1.01 -12.35
N ASP A 25 -5.15 -0.45 -12.97
CA ASP A 25 -5.02 0.41 -14.14
C ASP A 25 -4.46 1.80 -13.73
N PRO A 26 -4.15 2.70 -14.69
CA PRO A 26 -3.62 4.01 -14.37
C PRO A 26 -4.52 4.85 -13.45
N GLU A 27 -5.84 4.70 -13.55
CA GLU A 27 -6.79 5.47 -12.73
C GLU A 27 -6.73 5.04 -11.27
N ALA A 28 -6.62 3.74 -11.01
CA ALA A 28 -6.46 3.19 -9.66
C ALA A 28 -5.19 3.69 -8.93
N ARG A 29 -4.18 4.13 -9.68
CA ARG A 29 -2.92 4.71 -9.15
C ARG A 29 -2.85 6.24 -9.28
N ALA A 30 -3.94 6.89 -9.68
CA ALA A 30 -3.96 8.33 -9.84
C ALA A 30 -3.70 9.03 -8.49
N ALA A 31 -3.19 10.26 -8.55
CA ALA A 31 -2.84 11.04 -7.35
C ALA A 31 -4.01 11.24 -6.35
N LYS A 32 -5.27 11.10 -6.79
CA LYS A 32 -6.44 11.13 -5.90
C LYS A 32 -6.58 9.87 -5.02
N HIS A 33 -5.97 8.75 -5.42
CA HIS A 33 -5.95 7.49 -4.69
C HIS A 33 -4.57 7.18 -4.12
N SER A 34 -3.57 8.02 -4.34
CA SER A 34 -2.17 7.77 -3.95
C SER A 34 -1.55 9.05 -3.39
N ARG A 35 -1.13 8.98 -2.13
CA ARG A 35 -0.48 10.07 -1.42
C ARG A 35 0.93 9.66 -1.02
N LEU A 36 1.89 10.53 -1.30
CA LEU A 36 3.27 10.43 -0.82
C LEU A 36 3.49 11.51 0.24
N SER A 37 4.18 11.18 1.33
CA SER A 37 4.56 12.11 2.39
C SER A 37 6.01 11.89 2.80
N ASP A 38 6.73 12.97 3.07
CA ASP A 38 8.14 13.03 3.48
C ASP A 38 8.30 13.71 4.85
N ASP A 39 7.31 13.51 5.72
CA ASP A 39 7.21 14.09 7.06
C ASP A 39 8.31 13.61 8.01
N GLN A 40 8.96 12.50 7.69
CA GLN A 40 10.05 11.90 8.45
C GLN A 40 11.36 11.99 7.69
N ALA A 41 12.43 12.37 8.39
CA ALA A 41 13.76 12.42 7.79
C ALA A 41 14.16 11.04 7.25
N ARG A 42 14.57 11.00 5.98
CA ARG A 42 15.06 9.78 5.29
C ARG A 42 14.04 8.63 5.23
N ARG A 43 12.76 8.95 5.39
CA ARG A 43 11.66 7.98 5.24
C ARG A 43 10.54 8.61 4.43
N LEU A 44 10.10 7.92 3.38
CA LEU A 44 8.88 8.29 2.67
C LEU A 44 7.74 7.39 3.11
N THR A 45 6.55 7.95 3.21
CA THR A 45 5.31 7.22 3.48
C THR A 45 4.45 7.27 2.22
N VAL A 46 4.01 6.11 1.74
CA VAL A 46 3.04 5.98 0.65
C VAL A 46 1.75 5.45 1.23
N GLU A 47 0.66 6.16 1.03
CA GLU A 47 -0.70 5.73 1.35
C GLU A 47 -1.47 5.64 0.04
N GLN A 48 -2.03 4.46 -0.26
CA GLN A 48 -2.81 4.25 -1.47
C GLN A 48 -4.14 3.57 -1.14
N THR A 49 -5.25 4.17 -1.57
CA THR A 49 -6.57 3.53 -1.54
C THR A 49 -6.61 2.41 -2.58
N LEU A 50 -7.13 1.25 -2.19
CA LEU A 50 -7.36 0.14 -3.11
C LEU A 50 -8.65 0.40 -3.87
N VAL A 51 -8.53 0.67 -5.17
CA VAL A 51 -9.69 0.89 -6.03
C VAL A 51 -10.28 -0.46 -6.43
N ASP A 52 -11.59 -0.58 -6.36
CA ASP A 52 -12.36 -1.76 -6.77
C ASP A 52 -13.42 -1.36 -7.83
N PRO A 53 -13.94 -2.32 -8.63
CA PRO A 53 -14.90 -2.01 -9.68
C PRO A 53 -16.30 -1.62 -9.17
N GLU A 54 -16.59 -1.86 -7.89
CA GLU A 54 -17.85 -1.53 -7.23
C GLU A 54 -17.81 -0.10 -6.65
N GLU A 55 -16.66 0.58 -6.81
CA GLU A 55 -16.36 1.94 -6.37
C GLU A 55 -16.49 2.15 -4.85
N LEU A 56 -16.41 1.07 -4.06
CA LEU A 56 -16.43 1.14 -2.60
C LEU A 56 -15.19 1.90 -2.09
N ASN A 57 -14.02 1.55 -2.64
CA ASN A 57 -12.73 2.18 -2.40
C ASN A 57 -12.44 2.37 -0.91
N ASP A 58 -12.87 1.41 -0.10
CA ASP A 58 -12.92 1.45 1.36
C ASP A 58 -11.76 0.70 2.01
N TRP A 59 -10.75 0.32 1.23
CA TRP A 59 -9.50 -0.26 1.72
C TRP A 59 -8.31 0.61 1.34
N PHE A 60 -7.23 0.48 2.10
CA PHE A 60 -5.97 1.15 1.81
C PHE A 60 -4.77 0.29 2.16
N LEU A 61 -3.65 0.65 1.53
CA LEU A 61 -2.31 0.17 1.86
C LEU A 61 -1.46 1.34 2.34
N LYS A 62 -0.59 1.07 3.31
CA LYS A 62 0.44 2.00 3.79
C LYS A 62 1.81 1.34 3.72
N LEU A 63 2.73 2.00 3.01
CA LEU A 63 4.11 1.56 2.83
C LEU A 63 5.06 2.62 3.38
N ALA A 64 6.14 2.16 4.00
CA ALA A 64 7.30 2.99 4.30
C ALA A 64 8.44 2.67 3.33
N ILE A 65 9.11 3.70 2.83
CA ILE A 65 10.33 3.61 2.04
C ILE A 65 11.50 4.10 2.90
N ASP A 66 12.47 3.22 3.14
CA ASP A 66 13.71 3.57 3.85
C ASP A 66 14.72 4.08 2.82
N LEU A 67 14.99 5.39 2.82
CA LEU A 67 15.84 5.98 1.80
C LEU A 67 17.33 5.66 2.01
N ASP A 68 17.79 5.51 3.26
CA ASP A 68 19.20 5.17 3.54
C ASP A 68 19.52 3.76 3.08
N ARG A 69 18.62 2.81 3.36
CA ARG A 69 18.75 1.45 2.83
C ARG A 69 18.55 1.40 1.32
N SER A 70 17.65 2.23 0.78
CA SER A 70 17.44 2.27 -0.67
C SER A 70 18.68 2.74 -1.42
N ASP A 71 19.37 3.75 -0.90
CA ASP A 71 20.64 4.24 -1.45
C ASP A 71 21.74 3.17 -1.35
N ALA A 72 21.83 2.49 -0.21
CA ALA A 72 22.82 1.43 0.01
C ALA A 72 22.60 0.19 -0.87
N GLU A 73 21.34 -0.19 -1.12
CA GLU A 73 20.98 -1.37 -1.91
C GLU A 73 20.76 -1.06 -3.40
N ALA A 74 20.84 0.23 -3.80
CA ALA A 74 20.54 0.72 -5.14
C ALA A 74 19.17 0.26 -5.68
N ARG A 75 18.18 0.11 -4.78
CA ARG A 75 16.81 -0.31 -5.08
C ARG A 75 15.87 0.17 -3.98
N PRO A 76 14.57 0.41 -4.26
CA PRO A 76 13.63 0.77 -3.20
C PRO A 76 13.52 -0.31 -2.13
N VAL A 77 13.70 0.09 -0.87
CA VAL A 77 13.52 -0.77 0.30
C VAL A 77 12.21 -0.39 0.97
N LEU A 78 11.21 -1.24 0.77
CA LEU A 78 9.83 -1.01 1.19
C LEU A 78 9.47 -1.89 2.39
N THR A 79 8.64 -1.35 3.28
CA THR A 79 7.97 -2.11 4.34
C THR A 79 6.48 -1.87 4.26
N LEU A 80 5.69 -2.94 4.20
CA LEU A 80 4.24 -2.87 4.38
C LEU A 80 3.91 -2.62 5.85
N GLU A 81 3.35 -1.45 6.13
CA GLU A 81 2.91 -1.07 7.47
C GLU A 81 1.48 -1.51 7.71
N SER A 82 0.58 -1.18 6.78
CA SER A 82 -0.85 -1.47 6.88
C SER A 82 -1.44 -1.94 5.56
N LEU A 83 -2.40 -2.85 5.66
CA LEU A 83 -3.34 -3.24 4.63
C LEU A 83 -4.66 -3.51 5.36
N ALA A 84 -5.63 -2.61 5.23
CA ALA A 84 -6.82 -2.62 6.06
C ALA A 84 -7.97 -1.81 5.42
N PRO A 85 -9.21 -1.99 5.91
CA PRO A 85 -10.29 -1.05 5.66
C PRO A 85 -9.94 0.37 6.13
N LEU A 86 -10.48 1.39 5.47
CA LEU A 86 -10.39 2.82 5.80
C LEU A 86 -11.22 3.21 7.04
#